data_AF-A0A6M0D542-F1
#
_entry.id   AF-A0A6M0D542-F1
#
_cell.length_a   1.000
_cell.length_b   1.000
_cell.length_c   1.000
_cell.angle_alpha   90.00
_cell.angle_beta   90.00
_cell.angle_gamma   90.00
#
_symmetry.space_group_name_H-M   'P 1'
#
loop_
_entity.id
_entity.type
_entity.pdbx_description
1 polymer ?
#
loop_
_entity_poly.entity_id
_entity_poly.type
_entity_poly.pdbx_seq_one_letter_code
_entity_poly.pdbx_strand_id
1 'polypeptide(L)'
;MSSEQRFFRFLQERIGLDVASVGAPMIERALRQRSAALQARDLDDYWLHLQQSTQEQQALIEAVIVPETWFFRYPESFGALTTLALKRL
;
A
#
# COMPACT_ATOMS: atom_id res chain seq x y z
N MET A 1 8.84 -13.16 -17.28
CA MET A 1 9.12 -12.77 -15.89
C MET A 1 8.22 -11.60 -15.59
N SER A 2 7.31 -11.74 -14.62
CA SER A 2 6.10 -10.92 -14.51
C SER A 2 6.41 -9.42 -14.49
N SER A 3 5.79 -8.65 -15.38
CA SER A 3 5.84 -7.18 -15.40
C SER A 3 5.44 -6.55 -14.06
N GLU A 4 4.84 -7.30 -13.14
CA GLU A 4 4.48 -6.87 -11.78
C GLU A 4 5.71 -6.78 -10.86
N GLN A 5 6.77 -7.55 -11.09
CA GLN A 5 7.96 -7.60 -10.21
C GLN A 5 8.64 -6.23 -10.08
N ARG A 6 8.64 -5.40 -11.13
CA ARG A 6 9.18 -4.03 -11.05
C ARG A 6 8.32 -3.09 -10.21
N PHE A 7 7.00 -3.30 -10.19
CA PHE A 7 6.10 -2.53 -9.32
C PHE A 7 6.28 -2.95 -7.86
N PHE A 8 6.48 -4.24 -7.60
CA PHE A 8 6.81 -4.74 -6.27
C PHE A 8 8.10 -4.12 -5.75
N ARG A 9 9.16 -4.12 -6.56
CA ARG A 9 10.43 -3.46 -6.21
C ARG A 9 10.23 -1.96 -5.96
N PHE A 10 9.49 -1.28 -6.83
CA PHE A 10 9.20 0.14 -6.68
C PHE A 10 8.51 0.46 -5.34
N LEU A 11 7.48 -0.31 -4.97
CA LEU A 11 6.76 -0.15 -3.70
C LEU A 11 7.67 -0.47 -2.50
N GLN A 12 8.48 -1.51 -2.60
CA GLN A 12 9.47 -1.85 -1.57
C GLN A 12 10.48 -0.73 -1.35
N GLU A 13 11.04 -0.17 -2.42
CA GLU A 13 12.04 0.92 -2.35
C GLU A 13 11.44 2.25 -1.87
N ARG A 14 10.18 2.54 -2.22
CA ARG A 14 9.54 3.82 -1.88
C ARG A 14 8.92 3.88 -0.49
N ILE A 15 8.26 2.80 -0.06
CA ILE A 15 7.47 2.79 1.18
C ILE A 15 7.78 1.60 2.09
N GLY A 16 8.78 0.78 1.74
CA GLY A 16 9.15 -0.40 2.54
C GLY A 16 8.11 -1.52 2.51
N LEU A 17 7.17 -1.48 1.56
CA LEU A 17 6.10 -2.46 1.49
C LEU A 17 6.62 -3.81 1.01
N ASP A 18 6.52 -4.81 1.87
CA ASP A 18 6.80 -6.19 1.52
C ASP A 18 5.55 -6.88 0.96
N VAL A 19 5.64 -7.37 -0.27
CA VAL A 19 4.56 -8.09 -0.96
C VAL A 19 4.13 -9.34 -0.22
N ALA A 20 5.05 -10.02 0.47
CA ALA A 20 4.70 -11.22 1.25
C ALA A 20 3.80 -10.88 2.45
N SER A 21 3.89 -9.65 2.97
CA SER A 21 3.12 -9.17 4.12
C SER A 21 1.71 -8.71 3.76
N VAL A 22 1.49 -8.28 2.51
CA VAL A 22 0.21 -7.68 2.06
C VAL A 22 -0.53 -8.53 1.02
N GLY A 23 0.19 -9.40 0.32
CA GLY A 23 -0.34 -10.32 -0.69
C GLY A 23 -0.36 -9.71 -2.10
N ALA A 24 0.18 -10.47 -3.06
CA ALA A 24 0.20 -10.09 -4.48
C ALA A 24 -1.19 -9.71 -5.07
N PRO A 25 -2.30 -10.39 -4.73
CA PRO A 25 -3.62 -10.05 -5.30
C PRO A 25 -4.08 -8.63 -5.00
N MET A 26 -3.69 -8.08 -3.84
CA MET A 26 -4.04 -6.72 -3.47
C MET A 26 -3.30 -5.71 -4.34
N ILE A 27 -2.00 -5.93 -4.60
CA ILE A 27 -1.20 -5.08 -5.48
C ILE A 27 -1.69 -5.21 -6.92
N GLU A 28 -1.97 -6.41 -7.41
CA GLU A 28 -2.55 -6.62 -8.75
C GLU A 28 -3.87 -5.88 -8.94
N ARG A 29 -4.72 -5.85 -7.90
CA ARG A 29 -5.96 -5.06 -7.91
C ARG A 29 -5.66 -3.56 -8.01
N ALA A 30 -4.73 -3.05 -7.21
CA ALA A 30 -4.31 -1.65 -7.28
C ALA A 30 -3.74 -1.29 -8.66
N LEU A 31 -2.86 -2.12 -9.22
CA LEU A 31 -2.29 -1.92 -10.57
C LEU A 31 -3.37 -1.89 -11.64
N ARG A 32 -4.36 -2.80 -11.60
CA ARG A 32 -5.50 -2.77 -12.51
C ARG A 32 -6.33 -1.50 -12.37
N GLN A 33 -6.62 -1.08 -11.14
CA GLN A 33 -7.38 0.14 -10.87
C GLN A 33 -6.65 1.39 -11.42
N ARG A 34 -5.36 1.51 -11.16
CA ARG A 34 -4.56 2.66 -11.61
C ARG A 34 -4.34 2.67 -13.12
N SER A 35 -4.03 1.51 -13.71
CA SER A 35 -3.88 1.39 -15.16
C SER A 35 -5.16 1.79 -15.90
N ALA A 36 -6.32 1.38 -15.37
CA ALA A 36 -7.62 1.78 -15.92
C ALA A 36 -7.89 3.29 -15.76
N ALA A 37 -7.50 3.90 -14.63
CA ALA A 37 -7.68 5.33 -14.40
C ALA A 37 -6.88 6.21 -15.38
N LEU A 38 -5.70 5.73 -15.80
CA LEU A 38 -4.87 6.39 -16.82
C LEU A 38 -5.15 5.92 -18.26
N GLN A 39 -6.06 4.97 -18.44
CA GLN A 39 -6.31 4.31 -19.74
C GLN A 39 -5.04 3.73 -20.37
N ALA A 40 -4.11 3.24 -19.54
CA ALA A 40 -2.89 2.60 -20.01
C ALA A 40 -3.23 1.30 -20.76
N ARG A 41 -2.54 1.07 -21.89
CA ARG A 41 -2.81 -0.07 -22.77
C ARG A 41 -2.42 -1.41 -22.14
N ASP A 42 -1.35 -1.39 -21.36
CA ASP A 42 -0.82 -2.53 -20.62
C ASP A 42 0.02 -2.05 -19.43
N LEU A 43 0.63 -2.99 -18.71
CA LEU A 43 1.49 -2.67 -17.57
C LEU A 43 2.82 -2.00 -17.97
N ASP A 44 3.28 -2.14 -19.21
CA ASP A 44 4.50 -1.48 -19.71
C ASP A 44 4.22 0.00 -19.97
N ASP A 45 3.10 0.32 -20.61
CA ASP A 45 2.58 1.67 -20.81
C ASP A 45 2.34 2.35 -19.45
N TYR A 46 1.68 1.65 -18.52
CA TYR A 46 1.45 2.15 -17.17
C TYR A 46 2.77 2.42 -16.41
N TRP A 47 3.76 1.55 -16.57
CA TRP A 47 5.08 1.73 -15.93
C TRP A 47 5.77 3.02 -16.40
N LEU A 48 5.70 3.35 -17.69
CA LEU A 48 6.27 4.59 -18.22
C LEU A 48 5.59 5.82 -17.60
N HIS A 49 4.25 5.82 -17.51
CA HIS A 49 3.51 6.89 -16.85
C HIS A 49 3.86 7.02 -15.36
N LEU A 50 3.97 5.89 -14.65
CA LEU A 50 4.35 5.85 -13.23
C LEU A 50 5.73 6.47 -12.99
N GLN A 51 6.73 6.17 -13.83
CA GLN A 51 8.08 6.70 -13.67
C GLN A 51 8.15 8.23 -13.87
N GLN A 52 7.27 8.78 -14.71
CA GLN A 52 7.30 10.20 -15.10
C GLN A 52 6.42 11.10 -14.23
N SER A 53 5.53 10.53 -13.39
CA SER A 53 4.56 11.30 -12.62
C SER A 53 4.64 10.98 -11.13
N THR A 54 5.16 11.92 -10.33
CA THR A 54 5.15 11.81 -8.87
C THR A 54 3.72 11.71 -8.31
N GLN A 55 2.75 12.35 -8.97
CA GLN A 55 1.35 12.25 -8.60
C GLN A 55 0.82 10.82 -8.79
N GLU A 56 1.18 10.16 -9.89
CA GLU A 56 0.78 8.76 -10.11
C GLU A 56 1.49 7.81 -9.15
N GLN A 57 2.76 8.08 -8.82
CA GLN A 57 3.49 7.32 -7.80
C GLN A 57 2.77 7.35 -6.45
N GLN A 58 2.35 8.54 -6.02
CA GLN A 58 1.58 8.72 -4.79
C GLN A 58 0.22 8.01 -4.87
N ALA A 59 -0.48 8.13 -5.99
CA ALA A 59 -1.79 7.51 -6.16
C ALA A 59 -1.73 5.97 -6.19
N LEU A 60 -0.66 5.38 -6.73
CA LEU A 60 -0.41 3.94 -6.62
C LEU A 60 -0.12 3.53 -5.18
N ILE A 61 0.71 4.29 -4.46
CA ILE A 61 0.99 4.06 -3.04
C ILE A 61 -0.30 4.06 -2.23
N GLU A 62 -1.17 5.06 -2.41
CA GLU A 62 -2.46 5.17 -1.71
C GLU A 62 -3.41 4.02 -2.06
N ALA A 63 -3.42 3.56 -3.31
CA ALA A 63 -4.25 2.42 -3.72
C ALA A 63 -3.79 1.09 -3.11
N VAL A 64 -2.53 1.00 -2.70
CA VAL A 64 -1.90 -0.19 -2.14
C VAL A 64 -1.89 -0.16 -0.61
N ILE A 65 -1.81 1.01 0.02
CA ILE A 65 -1.93 1.11 1.46
C ILE A 65 -3.39 0.81 1.84
N VAL A 66 -3.60 -0.19 2.69
CA VAL A 66 -4.93 -0.54 3.20
C VAL A 66 -5.35 0.50 4.25
N PRO A 67 -6.41 1.30 4.02
CA PRO A 67 -6.93 2.22 5.03
C PRO A 67 -7.82 1.45 6.01
N GLU A 68 -7.25 0.50 6.76
CA GLU A 68 -7.98 -0.21 7.81
C GLU A 68 -7.43 0.16 9.18
N THR A 69 -7.67 1.40 9.60
CA THR A 69 -7.60 1.72 11.04
C THR A 69 -8.99 1.55 11.64
N TRP A 70 -9.19 0.46 12.38
CA TRP A 70 -10.38 0.27 13.19
C TRP A 70 -10.14 0.83 14.59
N PHE A 71 -11.04 1.71 15.04
CA PHE A 71 -11.02 2.16 16.44
C PHE A 71 -11.09 0.95 17.37
N PHE A 72 -10.23 0.94 18.38
CA PHE A 72 -10.13 -0.16 19.36
C PHE A 72 -9.92 -1.55 18.73
N ARG A 73 -9.14 -1.65 17.62
CA ARG A 73 -8.81 -2.93 16.97
C ARG A 73 -8.40 -4.03 17.95
N TYR A 74 -7.66 -3.66 18.99
CA TYR A 74 -7.30 -4.52 20.11
C TYR A 74 -7.72 -3.85 21.42
N PRO A 75 -8.95 -4.10 21.92
CA PRO A 75 -9.46 -3.45 23.11
C PRO A 75 -8.56 -3.66 24.35
N GLU A 76 -7.91 -4.81 24.44
CA GLU A 76 -7.01 -5.20 25.52
C GLU A 76 -5.80 -4.28 25.60
N SER A 77 -5.29 -3.82 24.44
CA SER A 77 -4.18 -2.87 24.37
C SER A 77 -4.50 -1.56 25.09
N PHE A 78 -5.76 -1.09 25.01
CA PHE A 78 -6.21 0.11 25.70
C PHE A 78 -6.39 -0.12 27.20
N GLY A 79 -6.84 -1.31 27.61
CA GLY A 79 -6.89 -1.71 29.02
C GLY A 79 -5.50 -1.74 29.68
N ALA A 80 -4.52 -2.32 28.98
CA ALA A 80 -3.12 -2.32 29.41
C ALA A 80 -2.56 -0.88 29.53
N LEU A 81 -2.80 -0.04 28.51
CA LEU A 81 -2.40 1.37 28.53
C LEU A 81 -3.01 2.13 29.72
N THR A 82 -4.30 1.94 29.98
CA THR A 82 -5.03 2.59 31.08
C THR A 82 -4.46 2.17 32.44
N THR A 83 -4.20 0.87 32.63
CA THR A 83 -3.61 0.33 33.85
C THR A 83 -2.23 0.94 34.13
N LEU A 84 -1.39 1.08 33.10
CA LEU A 84 -0.07 1.67 33.23
C LEU A 84 -0.13 3.18 33.49
N ALA A 85 -1.08 3.89 32.90
CA ALA A 85 -1.27 5.32 33.11
C ALA A 85 -1.71 5.62 34.55
N LEU A 86 -2.69 4.88 35.08
CA LEU A 86 -3.21 5.05 36.44
C LEU A 86 -2.16 4.73 37.52
N LYS A 87 -1.25 3.79 37.26
CA LYS A 87 -0.15 3.47 38.20
C LYS A 87 0.93 4.56 38.28
N ARG A 88 0.92 5.53 37.37
CA ARG A 88 1.87 6.66 37.32
C ARG A 88 1.30 7.97 37.85
N LEU A 89 0.02 7.99 38.25
CA LEU A 89 -0.65 9.08 38.94
C LEU A 89 -0.54 8.89 40.46
#